data_AF-A0A4Q3UAA5-F1
#
_entry.id   AF-A0A4Q3UAA5-F1
#
_cell.length_a   1.000
_cell.length_b   1.000
_cell.length_c   1.000
_cell.angle_alpha   90.00
_cell.angle_beta   90.00
_cell.angle_gamma   90.00
#
_symmetry.space_group_name_H-M   'P 1'
#
loop_
_entity.id
_entity.type
_entity.pdbx_description
1 polymer ?
#
loop_
_entity_poly.entity_id
_entity_poly.type
_entity_poly.pdbx_seq_one_letter_code
_entity_poly.pdbx_strand_id
1 'polypeptide(L)'
;MKRYPLGNYGLSIVLSICFLVSIVLQTWAGWVEFGAEQKEHGSMAQVWGADGYFPVWARTVFENWQSEFLQVLAFVVFTTYFIHKGSHESKDTDDKQEEQLDRIEAMLKTLQEERSLSAKSSEPTHTLR
;
A
#
# COMPACT_ATOMS: atom_id res chain seq x y z
N MET A 1 2.31 27.99 17.00
CA MET A 1 1.49 26.77 17.14
C MET A 1 2.08 25.67 16.28
N LYS A 2 2.54 24.58 16.91
CA LYS A 2 3.24 23.46 16.26
C LYS A 2 2.19 22.64 15.48
N ARG A 3 2.24 22.64 14.14
CA ARG A 3 1.34 21.82 13.29
C ARG A 3 1.70 20.33 13.49
N TYR A 4 0.71 19.54 13.88
CA TYR A 4 0.89 18.16 14.33
C TYR A 4 1.30 17.20 13.19
N PRO A 5 2.16 16.19 13.45
CA PRO A 5 2.69 15.24 12.46
C PRO A 5 1.68 14.19 11.95
N LEU A 6 0.37 14.36 12.19
CA LEU A 6 -0.66 13.40 11.78
C LEU A 6 -0.87 13.33 10.26
N GLY A 7 -0.38 14.30 9.49
CA GLY A 7 -0.49 14.29 8.02
C GLY A 7 0.16 13.06 7.37
N ASN A 8 1.15 12.44 8.03
CA ASN A 8 1.88 11.29 7.48
C ASN A 8 1.18 9.94 7.74
N TYR A 9 0.18 9.90 8.64
CA TYR A 9 -0.52 8.67 9.04
C TYR A 9 -2.03 8.71 8.71
N GLY A 10 -2.46 9.63 7.85
CA GLY A 10 -3.88 9.81 7.52
C GLY A 10 -4.53 8.53 6.99
N LEU A 11 -3.85 7.81 6.10
CA LEU A 11 -4.37 6.57 5.53
C LEU A 11 -4.55 5.47 6.57
N SER A 12 -3.54 5.23 7.42
CA SER A 12 -3.64 4.22 8.48
C SER A 12 -4.74 4.56 9.48
N ILE A 13 -4.90 5.84 9.84
CA ILE A 13 -5.96 6.29 10.75
C ILE A 13 -7.35 6.03 10.15
N VAL A 14 -7.57 6.40 8.89
CA VAL A 14 -8.85 6.16 8.21
C VAL A 14 -9.14 4.66 8.11
N LEU A 15 -8.15 3.85 7.72
CA LEU A 15 -8.30 2.39 7.66
C LEU A 15 -8.61 1.78 9.02
N SER A 16 -7.93 2.23 10.09
CA SER A 16 -8.23 1.78 11.45
C SER A 16 -9.66 2.16 11.87
N ILE A 17 -10.13 3.36 11.54
CA ILE A 17 -11.52 3.76 11.82
C ILE A 17 -12.49 2.86 11.06
N CYS A 18 -12.30 2.68 9.76
CA CYS A 18 -13.16 1.82 8.93
C CYS A 18 -13.19 0.38 9.47
N PHE A 19 -12.03 -0.16 9.86
CA PHE A 19 -11.91 -1.49 10.45
C PHE A 19 -12.66 -1.61 11.79
N LEU A 20 -12.56 -0.62 12.67
CA LEU A 20 -13.31 -0.63 13.93
C LEU A 20 -14.82 -0.54 13.69
N VAL A 21 -15.25 0.31 12.74
CA VAL A 21 -16.66 0.41 12.34
C VAL A 21 -17.16 -0.92 11.78
N SER A 22 -16.38 -1.61 10.93
CA SER A 22 -16.80 -2.89 10.37
C SER A 22 -16.95 -3.96 11.46
N ILE A 23 -16.02 -4.02 12.42
CA ILE A 23 -16.11 -4.95 13.56
C ILE A 23 -17.36 -4.65 14.41
N VAL A 24 -17.65 -3.37 14.69
CA VAL A 24 -18.85 -2.99 15.46
C VAL A 24 -20.12 -3.39 14.72
N LEU A 25 -20.22 -3.10 13.41
CA LEU A 25 -21.39 -3.48 12.60
C LEU A 25 -21.56 -5.00 12.54
N GLN A 26 -20.49 -5.75 12.33
CA GLN A 26 -20.53 -7.22 12.32
C GLN A 26 -20.98 -7.77 13.68
N THR A 27 -20.44 -7.23 14.78
CA THR A 27 -20.80 -7.66 16.14
C THR A 27 -22.28 -7.35 16.43
N TRP A 28 -22.76 -6.18 16.02
CA TRP A 28 -24.16 -5.81 16.21
C TRP A 28 -25.10 -6.68 15.39
N ALA A 29 -24.82 -6.88 14.10
CA ALA A 29 -25.62 -7.73 13.23
C ALA A 29 -25.68 -9.17 13.75
N GLY A 30 -24.53 -9.75 14.12
CA GLY A 30 -24.49 -11.11 14.64
C GLY A 30 -25.17 -11.25 16.01
N TRP A 31 -25.14 -10.23 16.87
CA TRP A 31 -25.88 -10.26 18.14
C TRP A 31 -27.41 -10.25 17.91
N VAL A 32 -27.88 -9.49 16.94
CA VAL A 32 -29.31 -9.45 16.58
C VAL A 32 -29.78 -10.81 16.07
N GLU A 33 -28.99 -11.45 15.19
CA GLU A 33 -29.28 -12.78 14.66
C GLU A 33 -29.25 -13.85 15.76
N PHE A 34 -28.18 -13.90 16.55
CA PHE A 34 -28.06 -14.82 17.68
C PHE A 34 -29.20 -14.65 18.70
N GLY A 35 -29.60 -13.41 18.97
CA GLY A 35 -30.72 -13.12 19.85
C GLY A 35 -32.07 -13.59 19.31
N ALA A 36 -32.26 -13.59 17.99
CA ALA A 36 -33.45 -14.12 17.34
C ALA A 36 -33.48 -15.65 17.41
N GLU A 37 -32.36 -16.32 17.08
CA GLU A 37 -32.22 -17.77 17.14
C GLU A 37 -32.45 -18.32 18.55
N GLN A 38 -31.88 -17.68 19.57
CA GLN A 38 -32.04 -18.12 20.96
C GLN A 38 -33.51 -18.02 21.40
N LYS A 39 -34.22 -16.97 20.98
CA LYS A 39 -35.66 -16.81 21.27
C LYS A 39 -36.49 -17.90 20.61
N GLU A 40 -36.17 -18.29 19.39
CA GLU A 40 -36.85 -19.40 18.69
C GLU A 40 -36.66 -20.73 19.43
N HIS A 41 -35.46 -20.97 19.96
CA HIS A 41 -35.15 -22.13 20.79
C HIS A 41 -35.63 -22.02 22.25
N GLY A 42 -36.42 -21.01 22.60
CA GLY A 42 -36.94 -20.81 23.96
C GLY A 42 -35.88 -20.47 25.01
N SER A 43 -34.68 -20.07 24.58
CA SER A 43 -33.53 -19.76 25.41
C SER A 43 -33.29 -18.24 25.49
N MET A 44 -32.61 -17.81 26.56
CA MET A 44 -32.23 -16.39 26.69
C MET A 44 -30.84 -16.19 26.07
N ALA A 45 -30.67 -15.13 25.28
CA ALA A 45 -29.38 -14.80 24.69
C ALA A 45 -28.38 -14.41 25.78
N GLN A 46 -27.27 -15.15 25.87
CA GLN A 46 -26.18 -14.89 26.80
C GLN A 46 -24.92 -14.53 26.02
N VAL A 47 -24.17 -13.53 26.51
CA VAL A 47 -22.90 -13.12 25.88
C VAL A 47 -21.81 -14.14 26.17
N TRP A 48 -21.76 -14.60 27.42
CA TRP A 48 -20.72 -15.47 27.95
C TRP A 48 -21.22 -16.91 28.10
N GLY A 49 -20.29 -17.85 28.24
CA GLY A 49 -20.58 -19.29 28.32
C GLY A 49 -20.23 -20.02 27.03
N ALA A 50 -20.20 -21.36 27.09
CA ALA A 50 -19.90 -22.20 25.93
C ALA A 50 -20.94 -22.04 24.81
N ASP A 51 -22.21 -21.88 25.20
CA ASP A 51 -23.34 -21.61 24.31
C ASP A 51 -23.66 -20.12 24.20
N GLY A 52 -22.74 -19.26 24.64
CA GLY A 52 -22.87 -17.82 24.55
C GLY A 52 -22.53 -17.28 23.16
N TYR A 53 -22.75 -15.99 22.96
CA TYR A 53 -22.42 -15.33 21.70
C TYR A 53 -20.90 -15.18 21.48
N PHE A 54 -20.09 -15.03 22.54
CA PHE A 54 -18.65 -14.77 22.39
C PHE A 54 -17.90 -15.84 21.57
N PRO A 55 -18.07 -17.15 21.81
CA PRO A 55 -17.49 -18.19 20.97
C PRO A 55 -17.92 -18.11 19.50
N VAL A 56 -19.19 -17.79 19.25
CA VAL A 56 -19.74 -17.62 17.89
C VAL A 56 -19.08 -16.42 17.21
N TRP A 57 -19.10 -15.25 17.86
CA TRP A 57 -18.46 -14.04 17.40
C TRP A 57 -16.97 -14.25 17.09
N ALA A 58 -16.23 -14.87 18.02
CA ALA A 58 -14.81 -15.11 17.86
C ALA A 58 -14.56 -16.02 16.65
N ARG A 59 -15.33 -17.11 16.52
CA ARG A 59 -15.24 -18.01 15.37
C ARG A 59 -15.47 -17.24 14.06
N THR A 60 -16.55 -16.48 13.95
CA THR A 60 -16.86 -15.72 12.73
C THR A 60 -15.78 -14.69 12.38
N VAL A 61 -15.24 -13.97 13.37
CA VAL A 61 -14.16 -13.01 13.15
C VAL A 61 -12.88 -13.71 12.70
N PHE A 62 -12.51 -14.82 13.34
CA PHE A 62 -11.32 -15.59 12.98
C PHE A 62 -11.45 -16.27 11.62
N GLU A 63 -12.63 -16.79 11.27
CA GLU A 63 -12.90 -17.38 9.95
C GLU A 63 -12.77 -16.33 8.84
N ASN A 64 -13.37 -15.15 9.00
CA ASN A 64 -13.22 -14.03 8.05
C ASN A 64 -11.76 -13.60 7.91
N TRP A 65 -11.05 -13.48 9.03
CA TRP A 65 -9.64 -13.10 9.01
C TRP A 65 -8.76 -14.18 8.35
N GLN A 66 -9.04 -15.45 8.64
CA GLN A 66 -8.35 -16.59 8.04
C GLN A 66 -8.57 -16.63 6.52
N SER A 67 -9.79 -16.40 6.04
CA SER A 67 -10.09 -16.41 4.61
C SER A 67 -9.39 -15.27 3.87
N GLU A 68 -9.38 -14.06 4.46
CA GLU A 68 -8.68 -12.91 3.88
C GLU A 68 -7.16 -13.12 3.84
N PHE A 69 -6.57 -13.69 4.91
CA PHE A 69 -5.15 -14.07 4.91
C PHE A 69 -4.84 -15.08 3.82
N LEU A 70 -5.66 -16.13 3.69
CA LEU A 70 -5.50 -17.15 2.66
C LEU A 70 -5.63 -16.54 1.26
N GLN A 71 -6.57 -15.60 1.07
CA GLN A 71 -6.75 -14.89 -0.20
C GLN A 71 -5.52 -14.06 -0.57
N VAL A 72 -5.00 -13.25 0.36
CA VAL A 72 -3.78 -12.44 0.12
C VAL A 72 -2.58 -13.33 -0.14
N LEU A 73 -2.41 -14.42 0.61
CA LEU A 73 -1.34 -15.39 0.39
C LEU A 73 -1.46 -16.06 -0.97
N ALA A 74 -2.66 -16.54 -1.33
CA ALA A 74 -2.93 -17.15 -2.63
C ALA A 74 -2.67 -16.16 -3.75
N PHE A 75 -3.08 -14.90 -3.59
CA PHE A 75 -2.78 -13.82 -4.55
C PHE A 75 -1.26 -13.66 -4.71
N VAL A 76 -0.48 -13.51 -3.65
CA VAL A 76 0.99 -13.37 -3.72
C VAL A 76 1.66 -14.58 -4.37
N VAL A 77 1.24 -15.80 -4.00
CA VAL A 77 1.77 -17.05 -4.57
C VAL A 77 1.44 -17.12 -6.06
N PHE A 78 0.18 -16.87 -6.43
CA PHE A 78 -0.24 -16.88 -7.82
C PHE A 78 0.42 -15.77 -8.62
N THR A 79 0.54 -14.55 -8.10
CA THR A 79 1.27 -13.49 -8.81
C THR A 79 2.74 -13.85 -8.93
N THR A 80 3.39 -14.45 -7.93
CA THR A 80 4.83 -14.80 -8.04
C THR A 80 5.05 -15.99 -8.97
N TYR A 81 4.17 -16.98 -8.94
CA TYR A 81 4.27 -18.21 -9.73
C TYR A 81 3.76 -18.05 -11.17
N PHE A 82 2.70 -17.26 -11.37
CA PHE A 82 2.12 -16.91 -12.67
C PHE A 82 2.55 -15.53 -13.17
N ILE A 83 3.45 -14.81 -12.48
CA ILE A 83 4.30 -13.80 -13.13
C ILE A 83 4.93 -14.56 -14.29
N HIS A 84 4.52 -14.18 -15.50
CA HIS A 84 5.01 -14.81 -16.71
C HIS A 84 6.53 -14.83 -16.64
N LYS A 85 7.11 -16.04 -16.73
CA LYS A 85 8.52 -16.24 -17.01
C LYS A 85 8.82 -15.50 -18.33
N GLY A 86 9.20 -14.23 -18.24
CA GLY A 86 9.29 -13.31 -19.38
C GLY A 86 8.41 -12.04 -19.33
N SER A 87 7.97 -11.55 -18.17
CA SER A 87 7.51 -10.16 -18.09
C SER A 87 8.65 -9.22 -18.53
N HIS A 88 8.41 -8.48 -19.61
CA HIS A 88 9.34 -7.53 -20.27
C HIS A 88 9.83 -6.38 -19.37
N GLU A 89 9.42 -6.33 -18.10
CA GLU A 89 9.76 -5.24 -17.18
C GLU A 89 10.76 -5.65 -16.08
N SER A 90 11.15 -6.92 -15.98
CA SER A 90 11.92 -7.42 -14.82
C SER A 90 13.42 -7.63 -15.04
N LYS A 91 14.00 -7.24 -16.18
CA LYS A 91 15.47 -7.33 -16.36
C LYS A 91 16.04 -6.43 -17.45
N ASP A 92 15.32 -5.36 -17.77
CA ASP A 92 15.73 -4.38 -18.78
C ASP A 92 15.82 -2.97 -18.17
N THR A 93 15.83 -2.88 -16.83
CA THR A 93 15.69 -1.61 -16.11
C THR A 93 17.05 -1.06 -15.68
N ASP A 94 17.99 -1.90 -15.21
CA ASP A 94 19.35 -1.42 -14.90
C ASP A 94 20.09 -1.04 -16.18
N ASP A 95 20.16 -1.93 -17.18
CA ASP A 95 20.87 -1.65 -18.44
C ASP A 95 20.31 -0.41 -19.16
N LYS A 96 18.98 -0.22 -19.18
CA LYS A 96 18.37 0.99 -19.76
C LYS A 96 18.54 2.22 -18.90
N GLN A 97 18.55 2.09 -17.57
CA GLN A 97 18.82 3.22 -16.69
C GLN A 97 20.27 3.67 -16.80
N GLU A 98 21.22 2.75 -16.87
CA GLU A 98 22.64 3.04 -17.13
C GLU A 98 22.82 3.70 -18.51
N GLU A 99 22.21 3.17 -19.58
CA GLU A 99 22.24 3.81 -20.90
C GLU A 99 21.61 5.22 -20.91
N GLN A 100 20.54 5.43 -20.14
CA GLN A 100 19.90 6.74 -20.01
C GLN A 100 20.78 7.72 -19.22
N LEU A 101 21.42 7.26 -18.14
CA LEU A 101 22.36 8.06 -17.35
C LEU A 101 23.59 8.45 -18.18
N ASP A 102 24.17 7.51 -18.93
CA ASP A 102 25.30 7.76 -19.83
C ASP A 102 24.94 8.79 -20.91
N ARG A 103 23.73 8.69 -21.48
CA ARG A 103 23.24 9.64 -22.49
C ARG A 103 23.04 11.04 -21.90
N ILE A 104 22.53 11.13 -20.68
CA ILE A 104 22.37 12.40 -19.95
C ILE A 104 23.74 13.01 -19.62
N GLU A 105 24.72 12.21 -19.18
CA GLU A 105 26.08 12.67 -18.90
C GLU A 105 26.78 13.19 -20.16
N ALA A 106 26.65 12.48 -21.28
CA ALA A 106 27.21 12.89 -22.56
C ALA A 106 26.64 14.24 -23.02
N MET A 107 25.32 14.42 -22.91
CA MET A 107 24.64 15.66 -23.28
C MET A 107 25.00 16.83 -22.36
N LEU A 108 25.20 16.59 -21.06
CA LEU A 108 25.70 17.59 -20.12
C LEU A 108 27.10 18.05 -20.49
N LYS A 109 28.03 17.14 -20.80
CA LYS A 109 29.40 17.49 -21.22
C LYS A 109 29.40 18.37 -22.46
N THR A 110 28.60 18.02 -23.48
CA THR A 110 28.50 18.82 -24.71
C THR A 110 27.99 20.22 -24.43
N LEU A 111 26.91 20.35 -23.64
CA LEU A 111 26.37 21.66 -23.24
C LEU A 111 27.37 22.47 -22.41
N GLN A 112 28.16 21.80 -21.56
CA GLN A 112 29.19 22.46 -20.75
C GLN A 112 30.35 22.97 -21.61
N GLU A 113 30.77 22.20 -22.61
CA GLU A 113 31.74 22.60 -23.63
C GLU A 113 31.23 23.79 -24.46
N GLU A 114 30.02 23.73 -25.00
CA GLU A 114 29.39 24.84 -25.73
C GLU A 114 29.28 26.10 -24.88
N ARG A 115 28.89 25.96 -23.60
CA ARG A 115 28.85 27.06 -22.65
C ARG A 115 30.24 27.63 -22.37
N SER A 116 31.28 26.78 -22.29
CA SER A 116 32.66 27.24 -22.10
C SER A 116 33.21 27.96 -23.33
N LEU A 117 32.85 27.50 -24.53
CA LEU A 117 33.23 28.13 -25.81
C LEU A 117 32.50 29.45 -26.00
N SER A 118 31.21 29.51 -25.67
CA SER A 118 30.41 30.73 -25.65
C SER A 118 30.92 31.74 -24.62
N ALA A 119 31.32 31.29 -23.43
CA ALA A 119 31.94 32.15 -22.42
C ALA A 119 33.29 32.72 -22.89
N LYS A 120 34.10 31.92 -23.58
CA LYS A 120 35.39 32.34 -24.14
C LYS A 120 35.25 33.23 -25.39
N SER A 121 34.19 33.05 -26.18
CA SER A 121 33.90 33.90 -27.35
C SER A 121 33.22 35.21 -26.98
N SER A 122 32.57 35.27 -25.80
CA SER A 122 31.96 36.49 -25.25
C SER A 122 32.91 37.29 -24.37
N GLU A 123 34.13 36.78 -24.13
CA GLU A 123 35.23 37.55 -23.54
C GLU A 123 35.65 38.62 -24.57
N PRO A 124 35.37 39.91 -24.33
CA PRO A 124 35.68 40.95 -25.29
C PRO A 124 37.19 40.95 -25.47
N THR A 125 37.62 40.69 -26.70
CA THR A 125 39.01 40.83 -27.12
C THR A 125 39.37 42.30 -26.92
N HIS A 126 39.87 42.64 -25.73
CA HIS A 126 40.46 43.94 -25.49
C HIS A 126 41.71 43.98 -26.37
N THR A 127 41.49 44.61 -27.51
CA THR A 127 42.45 44.96 -28.55
C THR A 127 43.73 45.49 -27.92
N LEU A 128 44.84 44.95 -28.43
CA LEU A 128 46.19 45.47 -28.27
C LEU A 128 46.21 47.00 -28.30
N ARG A 129 46.71 47.62 -27.22
CA ARG A 129 47.53 48.83 -27.27
C ARG A 129 48.28 49.05 -25.97
#